data_AF-A0A656HCL5-F1
#
_entry.id   AF-A0A656HCL5-F1
#
_cell.length_a   1.000
_cell.length_b   1.000
_cell.length_c   1.000
_cell.angle_alpha   90.00
_cell.angle_beta   90.00
_cell.angle_gamma   90.00
#
_symmetry.space_group_name_H-M   'P 1'
#
loop_
_entity.id
_entity.type
_entity.pdbx_description
1 polymer ?
#
loop_
_entity_poly.entity_id
_entity_poly.type
_entity_poly.pdbx_seq_one_letter_code
_entity_poly.pdbx_strand_id
1 'polypeptide(L)'
;MKKALIITTLAALLGASVAMADHGFGGGFGGKGLDRMKTALGLSDVQASQVEVIMQEQKTQMDAIRTQTEQRIQALLTADQAAKFADMKQKREEHMQKRLEHMQQKQGQGAFF
;
A
#
# COMPACT_ATOMS: atom_id res chain seq x y z
N MET A 1 -23.91 -21.94 25.30
CA MET A 1 -24.58 -20.83 26.01
C MET A 1 -24.20 -19.51 25.35
N LYS A 2 -25.19 -18.78 24.81
CA LYS A 2 -25.53 -17.37 25.16
C LYS A 2 -24.32 -16.42 25.05
N LYS A 3 -24.13 -15.77 23.90
CA LYS A 3 -24.49 -14.34 23.71
C LYS A 3 -24.21 -13.49 24.94
N ALA A 4 -22.99 -12.96 25.05
CA ALA A 4 -22.68 -11.73 25.77
C ALA A 4 -21.20 -11.38 25.56
N LEU A 5 -20.92 -10.08 25.40
CA LEU A 5 -19.63 -9.40 25.68
C LEU A 5 -18.55 -9.54 24.59
N ILE A 6 -17.95 -8.50 24.00
CA ILE A 6 -17.85 -7.07 24.32
C ILE A 6 -17.64 -6.30 23.00
N ILE A 7 -18.40 -5.23 22.84
CA ILE A 7 -18.07 -4.10 21.98
C ILE A 7 -16.81 -3.46 22.58
N THR A 8 -15.63 -3.75 22.03
CA THR A 8 -14.41 -3.01 22.38
C THR A 8 -14.23 -1.94 21.32
N THR A 9 -14.77 -0.76 21.61
CA THR A 9 -14.33 0.51 21.04
C THR A 9 -12.82 0.60 21.09
N LEU A 10 -12.13 0.44 19.97
CA LEU A 10 -10.73 0.83 19.86
C LEU A 10 -10.68 2.33 19.54
N ALA A 11 -11.01 3.12 20.56
CA ALA A 11 -10.70 4.54 20.56
C ALA A 11 -9.17 4.71 20.57
N ALA A 12 -8.73 5.68 19.78
CA ALA A 12 -7.36 6.11 19.61
C ALA A 12 -6.58 6.22 20.92
N LEU A 13 -5.29 5.85 20.87
CA LEU A 13 -4.12 6.58 21.40
C LEU A 13 -2.92 5.63 21.47
N LEU A 14 -1.97 5.75 20.55
CA LEU A 14 -0.56 5.53 20.87
C LEU A 14 0.30 6.55 20.10
N GLY A 15 0.88 7.46 20.87
CA GLY A 15 1.90 8.41 20.44
C GLY A 15 3.22 7.72 20.11
N ALA A 16 4.03 8.47 19.35
CA ALA A 16 5.18 8.01 18.58
C ALA A 16 6.34 7.39 19.39
N SER A 17 7.05 6.45 18.77
CA SER A 17 8.50 6.25 18.92
C SER A 17 9.06 5.59 17.65
N VAL A 18 10.10 6.20 17.10
CA VAL A 18 10.68 5.99 15.77
C VAL A 18 11.72 4.87 15.79
N ALA A 19 11.75 4.04 14.73
CA ALA A 19 12.93 3.39 14.11
C ALA A 19 12.60 1.98 13.59
N MET A 20 11.78 1.89 12.54
CA MET A 20 11.81 0.73 11.66
C MET A 20 12.76 1.06 10.51
N ALA A 21 14.04 0.82 10.75
CA ALA A 21 15.03 0.79 9.69
C ALA A 21 14.83 -0.48 8.85
N ASP A 22 14.80 -0.30 7.54
CA ASP A 22 15.10 -1.29 6.51
C ASP A 22 14.22 -2.54 6.39
N HIS A 23 12.90 -2.36 6.34
CA HIS A 23 12.08 -3.13 5.40
C HIS A 23 11.04 -2.19 4.82
N GLY A 24 11.23 -1.79 3.57
CA GLY A 24 10.25 -1.00 2.85
C GLY A 24 8.88 -1.69 2.93
N PHE A 25 7.92 -1.03 3.59
CA PHE A 25 6.48 -1.25 3.43
C PHE A 25 6.06 -0.83 1.99
N GLY A 26 6.74 -1.39 0.99
CA GLY A 26 6.60 -1.13 -0.44
C GLY A 26 5.96 -2.30 -1.18
N GLY A 27 5.44 -3.29 -0.46
CA GLY A 27 4.49 -4.26 -0.99
C GLY A 27 3.10 -3.79 -0.59
N GLY A 28 2.36 -3.17 -1.52
CA GLY A 28 0.96 -2.85 -1.27
C GLY A 28 0.22 -4.09 -0.76
N PHE A 29 -0.67 -3.90 0.21
CA PHE A 29 -1.66 -4.90 0.62
C PHE A 29 -2.65 -5.17 -0.52
N GLY A 30 -2.16 -5.66 -1.66
CA GLY A 30 -2.99 -6.19 -2.73
C GLY A 30 -3.60 -7.53 -2.33
N GLY A 31 -4.54 -8.07 -3.12
CA GLY A 31 -5.34 -9.25 -2.76
C GLY A 31 -4.55 -10.44 -2.19
N LYS A 32 -3.35 -10.72 -2.70
CA LYS A 32 -2.48 -11.79 -2.17
C LYS A 32 -2.04 -11.59 -0.71
N GLY A 33 -2.00 -10.35 -0.21
CA GLY A 33 -1.70 -10.03 1.19
C GLY A 33 -2.89 -10.32 2.11
N LEU A 34 -4.10 -9.95 1.67
CA LEU A 34 -5.33 -10.24 2.41
C LEU A 34 -5.58 -11.74 2.51
N ASP A 35 -5.38 -12.50 1.42
CA ASP A 35 -5.57 -13.95 1.41
C ASP A 35 -4.63 -14.68 2.39
N ARG A 36 -3.36 -14.23 2.46
CA ARG A 36 -2.38 -14.75 3.42
C ARG A 36 -2.79 -14.45 4.84
N MET A 37 -3.24 -13.22 5.11
CA MET A 37 -3.69 -12.81 6.44
C MET A 37 -4.96 -13.56 6.86
N LYS A 38 -5.92 -13.72 5.93
CA LYS A 38 -7.12 -14.52 6.13
C LYS A 38 -6.77 -15.94 6.54
N THR A 39 -5.87 -16.59 5.82
CA THR A 39 -5.44 -17.97 6.11
C THR A 39 -4.66 -18.05 7.42
N ALA A 40 -3.66 -17.17 7.61
CA ALA A 40 -2.76 -17.22 8.76
C ALA A 40 -3.46 -16.93 10.10
N LEU A 41 -4.49 -16.07 10.08
CA LEU A 41 -5.23 -15.68 11.28
C LEU A 41 -6.60 -16.38 11.39
N GLY A 42 -6.98 -17.18 10.38
CA GLY A 42 -8.29 -17.84 10.35
C GLY A 42 -9.46 -16.86 10.30
N LEU A 43 -9.35 -15.78 9.52
CA LEU A 43 -10.40 -14.78 9.42
C LEU A 43 -11.64 -15.36 8.71
N SER A 44 -12.82 -15.11 9.28
CA SER A 44 -14.09 -15.35 8.60
C SER A 44 -14.27 -14.44 7.38
N ASP A 45 -15.18 -14.79 6.49
CA ASP A 45 -15.50 -13.97 5.30
C ASP A 45 -15.94 -12.55 5.67
N VAL A 46 -16.72 -12.42 6.75
CA VAL A 46 -17.17 -11.12 7.26
C VAL A 46 -15.98 -10.27 7.75
N GLN A 47 -15.04 -10.87 8.48
CA GLN A 47 -13.83 -10.17 8.94
C GLN A 47 -12.93 -9.78 7.77
N ALA A 48 -12.74 -10.66 6.79
CA ALA A 48 -11.94 -10.37 5.61
C ALA A 48 -12.53 -9.19 4.81
N SER A 49 -13.85 -9.15 4.63
CA SER A 49 -14.55 -8.04 3.96
C SER A 49 -14.37 -6.71 4.71
N GLN A 50 -14.43 -6.72 6.05
CA GLN A 50 -14.17 -5.52 6.86
C GLN A 50 -12.72 -5.03 6.69
N VAL A 51 -11.75 -5.94 6.65
CA VAL A 51 -10.35 -5.57 6.41
C VAL A 51 -10.17 -4.98 5.02
N GLU A 52 -10.84 -5.53 4.00
CA GLU A 52 -10.79 -4.98 2.64
C GLU A 52 -11.30 -3.53 2.57
N VAL A 53 -12.39 -3.22 3.28
CA VAL A 53 -12.91 -1.84 3.40
C VAL A 53 -11.85 -0.93 4.04
N ILE A 54 -11.22 -1.36 5.14
CA ILE A 54 -10.16 -0.58 5.82
C ILE A 54 -8.98 -0.31 4.87
N MET A 55 -8.55 -1.33 4.12
CA MET A 55 -7.44 -1.21 3.18
C MET A 55 -7.79 -0.27 2.01
N GLN A 56 -9.04 -0.31 1.54
CA GLN A 56 -9.51 0.57 0.48
C GLN A 56 -9.59 2.04 0.95
N GLU A 57 -10.07 2.28 2.17
CA GLU A 57 -10.05 3.61 2.79
C GLU A 57 -8.62 4.13 2.95
N GLN A 58 -7.70 3.28 3.44
CA GLN A 58 -6.29 3.62 3.58
C GLN A 58 -5.67 3.98 2.23
N LYS A 59 -5.97 3.23 1.17
CA LYS A 59 -5.47 3.50 -0.18
C LYS A 59 -5.93 4.89 -0.67
N THR A 60 -7.21 5.21 -0.52
CA THR A 60 -7.75 6.52 -0.90
C THR A 60 -7.09 7.66 -0.13
N GLN A 61 -6.90 7.51 1.19
CA GLN A 61 -6.20 8.50 2.00
C GLN A 61 -4.75 8.67 1.57
N MET A 62 -4.06 7.56 1.27
CA MET A 62 -2.66 7.58 0.86
C MET A 62 -2.48 8.27 -0.50
N ASP A 63 -3.40 8.07 -1.44
CA ASP A 63 -3.37 8.75 -2.74
C ASP A 63 -3.56 10.25 -2.58
N ALA A 64 -4.48 10.69 -1.72
CA ALA A 64 -4.64 12.11 -1.39
C ALA A 64 -3.37 12.71 -0.75
N ILE A 65 -2.76 11.99 0.22
CA ILE A 65 -1.51 12.41 0.86
C ILE A 65 -0.38 12.52 -0.17
N ARG A 66 -0.26 11.57 -1.10
CA ARG A 66 0.74 11.61 -2.17
C ARG A 66 0.57 12.84 -3.05
N THR A 67 -0.65 13.10 -3.54
CA THR A 67 -0.94 14.29 -4.38
C THR A 67 -0.62 15.59 -3.63
N GLN A 68 -1.07 15.71 -2.39
CA GLN A 68 -0.80 16.89 -1.57
C GLN A 68 0.70 17.09 -1.34
N THR A 69 1.42 16.00 -1.06
CA THR A 69 2.88 16.05 -0.84
C THR A 69 3.61 16.47 -2.12
N GLU A 70 3.24 15.91 -3.28
CA GLU A 70 3.81 16.31 -4.57
C GLU A 70 3.61 17.80 -4.84
N GLN A 71 2.40 18.34 -4.61
CA GLN A 71 2.11 19.76 -4.78
C GLN A 71 2.96 20.64 -3.85
N ARG A 72 3.08 20.25 -2.57
CA ARG A 72 3.90 20.99 -1.59
C ARG A 72 5.38 20.98 -1.95
N ILE A 73 5.89 19.87 -2.48
CA ILE A 73 7.26 19.80 -2.97
C ILE A 73 7.42 20.72 -4.18
N GLN A 74 6.55 20.62 -5.19
CA GLN A 74 6.62 21.43 -6.41
C GLN A 74 6.61 22.94 -6.11
N ALA A 75 5.82 23.38 -5.12
CA ALA A 75 5.77 24.79 -4.72
C ALA A 75 7.10 25.34 -4.16
N LEU A 76 8.02 24.47 -3.76
CA LEU A 76 9.34 24.85 -3.23
C LEU A 76 10.45 24.78 -4.28
N LEU A 77 10.18 24.20 -5.46
CA LEU A 77 11.19 23.98 -6.49
C LEU A 77 11.33 25.19 -7.40
N THR A 78 12.56 25.47 -7.83
CA THR A 78 12.80 26.32 -9.00
C THR A 78 12.39 25.59 -10.28
N ALA A 79 12.28 26.31 -11.40
CA ALA A 79 11.91 25.73 -12.70
C ALA A 79 12.83 24.57 -13.11
N ASP A 80 14.15 24.74 -12.99
CA ASP A 80 15.13 23.70 -13.32
C ASP A 80 15.02 22.48 -12.41
N GLN A 81 14.76 22.70 -11.11
CA GLN A 81 14.56 21.62 -10.15
C GLN A 81 13.25 20.86 -10.42
N ALA A 82 12.18 21.56 -10.78
CA ALA A 82 10.90 20.95 -11.13
C ALA A 82 11.02 20.08 -12.39
N ALA A 83 11.75 20.55 -13.41
CA ALA A 83 12.04 19.77 -14.61
C ALA A 83 12.80 18.47 -14.28
N LYS A 84 13.83 18.56 -13.42
CA LYS A 84 14.56 17.38 -12.96
C LYS A 84 13.68 16.44 -12.12
N PHE A 85 12.78 16.98 -11.30
CA PHE A 85 11.84 16.18 -10.51
C PHE A 85 10.87 15.40 -11.41
N ALA A 86 10.36 16.02 -12.48
CA ALA A 86 9.51 15.36 -13.47
C ALA A 86 10.24 14.21 -14.19
N ASP A 87 11.48 14.44 -14.64
CA ASP A 87 12.31 13.40 -15.28
C ASP A 87 12.55 12.19 -14.33
N MET A 88 12.85 12.45 -13.06
CA MET A 88 13.00 11.38 -12.07
C MET A 88 11.70 10.58 -11.87
N LYS A 89 10.54 11.25 -11.91
CA LYS A 89 9.23 10.58 -11.78
C LYS A 89 8.95 9.69 -13.00
N GLN A 90 9.20 10.19 -14.21
CA GLN A 90 9.04 9.42 -15.44
C GLN A 90 9.94 8.18 -15.46
N LYS A 91 11.23 8.32 -15.12
CA LYS A 91 12.16 7.17 -15.04
C LYS A 91 11.68 6.12 -14.06
N ARG A 92 11.14 6.53 -12.92
CA ARG A 92 10.56 5.60 -11.94
C ARG A 92 9.38 4.83 -12.53
N GLU A 93 8.50 5.49 -13.27
CA GLU A 93 7.35 4.87 -13.93
C GLU A 93 7.79 3.87 -15.00
N GLU A 94 8.77 4.22 -15.84
CA GLU A 94 9.35 3.32 -16.84
C GLU A 94 9.98 2.07 -16.20
N HIS A 95 10.75 2.25 -15.12
CA HIS A 95 11.30 1.11 -14.38
C HIS A 95 10.21 0.22 -13.78
N MET A 96 9.12 0.81 -13.29
CA MET A 96 7.98 0.05 -12.79
C MET A 96 7.27 -0.73 -13.91
N GLN A 97 7.07 -0.13 -15.08
CA GLN A 97 6.50 -0.80 -16.26
C GLN A 97 7.37 -1.98 -16.70
N LYS A 98 8.69 -1.79 -16.84
CA LYS A 98 9.63 -2.87 -17.18
C LYS A 98 9.57 -4.02 -16.16
N ARG A 99 9.43 -3.71 -14.87
CA ARG A 99 9.26 -4.74 -13.83
C ARG A 99 7.94 -5.51 -14.00
N LEU A 100 6.85 -4.81 -14.31
CA LEU A 100 5.54 -5.43 -14.56
C LEU A 100 5.58 -6.34 -15.80
N GLU A 101 6.21 -5.91 -16.89
CA GLU A 101 6.40 -6.70 -18.11
C GLU A 101 7.20 -7.97 -17.82
N HIS A 102 8.33 -7.84 -17.11
CA HIS A 102 9.17 -8.99 -16.78
C HIS A 102 8.45 -10.00 -15.85
N MET A 103 7.60 -9.53 -14.92
CA MET A 103 6.77 -10.41 -14.10
C MET A 103 5.72 -11.15 -14.94
N GLN A 104 5.09 -10.48 -15.91
CA GLN A 104 4.12 -11.11 -16.81
C GLN A 104 4.78 -12.18 -17.70
N GLN A 105 5.97 -11.88 -18.26
CA GLN A 105 6.73 -12.85 -19.04
C GLN A 105 7.09 -14.11 -18.22
N LYS A 106 7.54 -13.94 -16.98
CA LYS A 106 7.84 -15.07 -16.09
C LYS A 106 6.61 -15.90 -15.71
N GLN A 107 5.46 -15.27 -15.50
CA GLN A 107 4.21 -16.00 -15.23
C GLN A 107 3.70 -16.75 -16.47
N GLY A 108 3.93 -16.23 -17.67
CA GLY A 108 3.61 -16.94 -18.92
C GLY A 108 4.53 -18.12 -19.24
N GLN A 109 5.83 -18.03 -18.90
CA GLN A 109 6.79 -19.12 -19.12
C GLN A 109 6.71 -20.23 -18.06
N GLY A 110 6.30 -19.91 -16.83
CA GLY A 110 6.09 -20.90 -15.77
C GLY A 110 4.81 -21.73 -15.89
N ALA A 111 3.96 -21.47 -16.90
CA ALA A 111 2.75 -22.24 -17.19
C ALA A 111 2.98 -23.47 -18.09
N PHE A 112 4.22 -23.70 -18.53
CA PHE A 112 4.63 -24.81 -19.39
C PHE A 112 5.71 -25.70 -18.73
N PHE A 113 5.58 -26.03 -17.45
CA PHE A 113 6.32 -27.13 -16.81
C PHE A 113 5.50 -27.75 -15.68
#